data_AF-A0A965PTI4-F1
#
_entry.id   AF-A0A965PTI4-F1
#
_cell.length_a   1.000
_cell.length_b   1.000
_cell.length_c   1.000
_cell.angle_alpha   90.00
_cell.angle_beta   90.00
_cell.angle_gamma   90.00
#
_symmetry.space_group_name_H-M   'P 1'
#
loop_
_entity.id
_entity.type
_entity.pdbx_description
1 polymer ?
#
loop_
_entity_poly.entity_id
_entity_poly.type
_entity_poly.pdbx_seq_one_letter_code
_entity_poly.pdbx_strand_id
1 'polypeptide(L)'
;PINVLYGPTSDEAVYKTATLYFYADGIRWRFTGAVGNWSLELSTGGIGFLVFDLRAQFLDKATVALPTGWNTAIRPTPPRFVGGRCQLNGGLARARRLMLDAGVSVVLPDNPEAAEGYDPAIPSERDSRGSIDPLMSTTTSVAIFNAFRLGTPMPLMAVVGSTAGNRFIVTAPAAKATALRPGARDGLGQMDIGFQLDGADADLFLAQF
;
A
#
# COMPACT_ATOMS: atom_id res chain seq x y z
N PRO A 1 -0.87 -22.58 -4.42
CA PRO A 1 -0.08 -21.37 -4.12
C PRO A 1 0.01 -21.18 -2.60
N ILE A 2 1.20 -20.95 -2.07
CA ILE A 2 1.32 -20.50 -0.68
C ILE A 2 0.72 -19.08 -0.62
N ASN A 3 -0.28 -18.87 0.24
CA ASN A 3 -0.83 -17.53 0.42
C ASN A 3 0.25 -16.69 1.10
N VAL A 4 0.65 -15.58 0.47
CA VAL A 4 1.60 -14.64 1.07
C VAL A 4 0.78 -13.52 1.68
N LEU A 5 0.87 -13.37 2.99
CA LEU A 5 0.28 -12.27 3.74
C LEU A 5 1.38 -11.31 4.18
N TYR A 6 1.24 -10.06 3.79
CA TYR A 6 1.95 -8.94 4.37
C TYR A 6 1.03 -8.22 5.36
N GLY A 7 1.56 -7.95 6.54
CA GLY A 7 1.02 -6.98 7.50
C GLY A 7 2.20 -6.21 8.09
N PRO A 8 2.06 -4.89 8.30
CA PRO A 8 3.06 -4.13 9.03
C PRO A 8 3.09 -4.60 10.49
N THR A 9 4.21 -4.39 11.15
CA THR A 9 4.36 -4.60 12.58
C THR A 9 5.21 -3.48 13.14
N SER A 10 5.04 -3.20 14.42
CA SER A 10 5.77 -2.23 15.22
C SER A 10 6.82 -2.92 16.10
N ASP A 11 6.93 -4.26 16.02
CA ASP A 11 7.96 -5.04 16.71
C ASP A 11 9.29 -4.96 15.94
N GLU A 12 10.18 -4.09 16.42
CA GLU A 12 11.51 -3.87 15.85
C GLU A 12 12.35 -5.14 15.77
N ALA A 13 12.13 -6.13 16.66
CA ALA A 13 12.93 -7.36 16.70
C ALA A 13 12.69 -8.26 15.48
N VAL A 14 11.58 -8.05 14.75
CA VAL A 14 11.22 -8.84 13.56
C VAL A 14 11.32 -8.03 12.26
N TYR A 15 11.78 -6.78 12.32
CA TYR A 15 11.95 -5.96 11.12
C TYR A 15 12.91 -6.62 10.13
N LYS A 16 12.49 -6.63 8.87
CA LYS A 16 13.29 -7.15 7.75
C LYS A 16 13.59 -6.01 6.80
N THR A 17 14.86 -5.81 6.52
CA THR A 17 15.34 -4.83 5.54
C THR A 17 15.65 -5.52 4.22
N ALA A 18 15.46 -4.82 3.11
CA ALA A 18 15.90 -5.31 1.80
C ALA A 18 17.35 -4.87 1.50
N THR A 19 18.03 -5.62 0.65
CA THR A 19 19.26 -5.17 -0.03
C THR A 19 18.92 -4.96 -1.49
N LEU A 20 19.13 -3.74 -1.98
CA LEU A 20 18.77 -3.36 -3.35
C LEU A 20 20.01 -3.38 -4.23
N TYR A 21 19.86 -3.98 -5.39
CA TYR A 21 20.88 -4.06 -6.42
C TYR A 21 20.35 -3.33 -7.65
N PHE A 22 20.96 -2.21 -7.99
CA PHE A 22 20.65 -1.49 -9.21
C PHE A 22 21.76 -1.74 -10.22
N TYR A 23 21.40 -2.20 -11.43
CA TYR A 23 22.33 -2.42 -12.51
C TYR A 23 21.96 -1.49 -13.68
N ALA A 24 22.93 -0.71 -14.14
CA ALA A 24 22.81 0.10 -15.35
C ALA A 24 24.14 0.06 -16.12
N ASP A 25 24.07 -0.33 -17.39
CA ASP A 25 25.20 -0.32 -18.34
C ASP A 25 26.49 -0.99 -17.85
N GLY A 26 26.38 -2.12 -17.16
CA GLY A 26 27.53 -2.88 -16.63
C GLY A 26 28.12 -2.33 -15.34
N ILE A 27 27.46 -1.34 -14.73
CA ILE A 27 27.75 -0.83 -13.40
C ILE A 27 26.66 -1.30 -12.45
N ARG A 28 27.08 -1.68 -11.25
CA ARG A 28 26.20 -2.08 -10.14
C ARG A 28 26.34 -1.09 -9.00
N TRP A 29 25.22 -0.65 -8.46
CA TRP A 29 25.09 0.04 -7.18
C TRP A 29 24.40 -0.89 -6.20
N ARG A 30 24.95 -1.02 -5.00
CA ARG A 30 24.34 -1.78 -3.91
C ARG A 30 23.93 -0.86 -2.79
N PHE A 31 22.74 -1.12 -2.25
CA PHE A 31 22.21 -0.44 -1.09
C PHE A 31 21.74 -1.46 -0.07
N THR A 32 22.06 -1.23 1.21
CA THR A 32 21.73 -2.11 2.33
C THR A 32 20.81 -1.42 3.32
N GLY A 33 20.09 -2.21 4.13
CA GLY A 33 19.19 -1.65 5.13
C GLY A 33 18.01 -0.90 4.52
N ALA A 34 17.51 -1.33 3.36
CA ALA A 34 16.42 -0.66 2.69
C ALA A 34 15.10 -0.90 3.43
N VAL A 35 14.50 0.18 3.90
CA VAL A 35 13.18 0.24 4.54
C VAL A 35 12.42 1.44 4.01
N GLY A 36 11.09 1.41 4.09
CA GLY A 36 10.29 2.44 3.45
C GLY A 36 8.81 2.23 3.52
N ASN A 37 8.12 3.07 2.76
CA ASN A 37 6.69 3.11 2.67
C ASN A 37 6.20 2.44 1.39
N TRP A 38 4.92 2.05 1.39
CA TRP A 38 4.23 1.69 0.17
C TRP A 38 2.85 2.30 0.11
N SER A 39 2.41 2.60 -1.11
CA SER A 39 1.04 3.05 -1.39
C SER A 39 0.42 2.22 -2.50
N LEU A 40 -0.91 2.13 -2.47
CA LEU A 40 -1.74 1.43 -3.42
C LEU A 40 -2.74 2.39 -4.04
N GLU A 41 -2.80 2.42 -5.36
CA GLU A 41 -3.87 3.05 -6.10
C GLU A 41 -4.61 2.02 -6.95
N LEU A 42 -5.92 1.92 -6.73
CA LEU A 42 -6.83 1.13 -7.53
C LEU A 42 -7.82 2.03 -8.23
N SER A 43 -7.76 2.07 -9.56
CA SER A 43 -8.75 2.75 -10.40
C SER A 43 -9.65 1.73 -11.09
N THR A 44 -10.96 1.86 -10.94
CA THR A 44 -11.96 0.95 -11.52
C THR A 44 -11.79 0.84 -13.03
N GLY A 45 -11.68 -0.39 -13.54
CA GLY A 45 -11.40 -0.64 -14.95
C GLY A 45 -9.92 -0.56 -15.35
N GLY A 46 -9.09 0.10 -14.54
CA GLY A 46 -7.66 0.26 -14.73
C GLY A 46 -6.83 -0.83 -14.05
N ILE A 47 -5.52 -0.67 -14.14
CA ILE A 47 -4.52 -1.51 -13.47
C ILE A 47 -4.29 -0.94 -12.06
N GLY A 48 -4.09 -1.82 -11.08
CA GLY A 48 -3.66 -1.42 -9.74
C GLY A 48 -2.15 -1.17 -9.68
N PHE A 49 -1.74 -0.08 -9.02
CA PHE A 49 -0.33 0.24 -8.82
C PHE A 49 0.03 0.16 -7.35
N LEU A 50 1.05 -0.65 -7.04
CA LEU A 50 1.77 -0.59 -5.77
C LEU A 50 3.05 0.21 -6.01
N VAL A 51 3.22 1.28 -5.25
CA VAL A 51 4.41 2.14 -5.30
C VAL A 51 5.17 1.96 -4.01
N PHE A 52 6.45 1.63 -4.11
CA PHE A 52 7.37 1.52 -2.98
C PHE A 52 8.33 2.70 -3.00
N ASP A 53 8.44 3.39 -1.87
CA ASP A 53 9.43 4.45 -1.64
C ASP A 53 10.34 3.99 -0.49
N LEU A 54 11.59 3.67 -0.82
CA LEU A 54 12.54 3.05 0.09
C LEU A 54 13.77 3.94 0.26
N ARG A 55 14.24 4.06 1.50
CA ARG A 55 15.54 4.66 1.84
C ARG A 55 16.49 3.57 2.29
N ALA A 56 17.75 3.71 1.93
CA ALA A 56 18.77 2.70 2.17
C ALA A 56 20.14 3.34 2.27
N GLN A 57 21.08 2.66 2.91
CA GLN A 57 22.47 3.07 2.98
C GLN A 57 23.21 2.62 1.73
N PHE A 58 24.00 3.53 1.14
CA PHE A 58 24.87 3.17 0.03
C PHE A 58 25.98 2.23 0.53
N LEU A 59 26.16 1.10 -0.15
CA LEU A 59 27.19 0.12 0.21
C LEU A 59 28.40 0.24 -0.71
N ASP A 60 28.19 0.09 -2.02
CA ASP A 60 29.25 0.23 -3.01
C ASP A 60 28.74 0.49 -4.43
N LYS A 61 29.70 0.85 -5.28
CA LYS A 61 29.55 0.92 -6.74
C LYS A 61 30.71 0.16 -7.38
N ALA A 62 30.41 -0.75 -8.29
CA ALA A 62 31.42 -1.55 -8.96
C ALA A 62 31.03 -1.88 -10.41
N THR A 63 32.03 -2.10 -11.27
CA THR A 63 31.82 -2.67 -12.61
C THR A 63 31.56 -4.17 -12.46
N VAL A 64 30.37 -4.61 -12.84
CA VAL A 64 29.94 -6.01 -12.71
C VAL A 64 29.08 -6.38 -13.91
N ALA A 65 29.29 -7.58 -14.46
CA ALA A 65 28.44 -8.09 -15.53
C ALA A 65 26.96 -8.14 -15.08
N LEU A 66 26.05 -7.87 -16.01
CA LEU A 66 24.61 -7.97 -15.75
C LEU A 66 24.26 -9.40 -15.29
N PRO A 67 23.39 -9.57 -14.28
CA PRO A 67 22.95 -10.89 -13.84
C PRO A 67 22.33 -11.68 -14.99
N THR A 68 22.70 -12.94 -15.14
CA THR A 68 22.10 -13.83 -16.15
C THR A 68 20.60 -14.02 -15.89
N GLY A 69 19.79 -14.09 -16.94
CA GLY A 69 18.33 -14.25 -16.79
C GLY A 69 17.56 -12.95 -16.59
N TRP A 70 18.20 -11.78 -16.68
CA TRP A 70 17.53 -10.48 -16.64
C TRP A 70 16.43 -10.33 -17.73
N ASN A 71 16.53 -11.11 -18.81
CA ASN A 71 15.60 -11.11 -19.94
C ASN A 71 14.57 -12.25 -19.92
N THR A 72 14.57 -13.13 -18.90
CA THR A 72 13.63 -14.26 -18.81
C THR A 72 12.36 -13.94 -18.04
N ALA A 73 12.18 -12.67 -17.64
CA ALA A 73 10.98 -12.23 -16.93
C ALA A 73 9.73 -12.43 -17.82
N ILE A 74 8.94 -13.47 -17.49
CA ILE A 74 7.54 -13.54 -17.90
C ILE A 74 6.90 -12.25 -17.37
N ARG A 75 6.32 -11.44 -18.26
CA ARG A 75 5.55 -10.24 -17.88
C ARG A 75 4.09 -10.67 -17.74
N PRO A 76 3.62 -11.11 -16.56
CA PRO A 76 2.20 -11.36 -16.37
C PRO A 76 1.44 -10.07 -16.66
N THR A 77 0.34 -10.18 -17.41
CA THR A 77 -0.57 -9.07 -17.61
C THR A 77 -1.09 -8.63 -16.24
N PRO A 78 -0.88 -7.37 -15.84
CA PRO A 78 -1.24 -6.93 -14.50
C PRO A 78 -2.76 -7.01 -14.29
N PRO A 79 -3.22 -7.35 -13.08
CA PRO A 79 -4.63 -7.53 -12.82
C PRO A 79 -5.35 -6.19 -12.86
N ARG A 80 -6.53 -6.18 -13.47
CA ARG A 80 -7.40 -5.00 -13.51
C ARG A 80 -8.31 -4.98 -12.29
N PHE A 81 -8.66 -3.79 -11.83
CA PHE A 81 -9.67 -3.61 -10.78
C PHE A 81 -11.08 -3.72 -11.38
N VAL A 82 -11.45 -4.95 -11.75
CA VAL A 82 -12.73 -5.35 -12.38
C VAL A 82 -13.07 -6.75 -11.89
N GLY A 83 -14.37 -7.05 -11.74
CA GLY A 83 -14.83 -8.39 -11.37
C GLY A 83 -14.43 -8.85 -9.95
N GLY A 84 -13.75 -7.98 -9.19
CA GLY A 84 -13.47 -8.14 -7.78
C GLY A 84 -14.60 -7.61 -6.89
N ARG A 85 -14.34 -7.58 -5.58
CA ARG A 85 -15.21 -6.95 -4.58
C ARG A 85 -14.50 -5.78 -3.95
N CYS A 86 -15.20 -4.65 -3.83
CA CYS A 86 -14.80 -3.53 -3.00
C CYS A 86 -15.90 -3.31 -1.97
N GLN A 87 -15.57 -3.37 -0.68
CA GLN A 87 -16.54 -3.28 0.40
C GLN A 87 -16.04 -2.31 1.47
N LEU A 88 -16.97 -1.49 1.97
CA LEU A 88 -16.79 -0.62 3.11
C LEU A 88 -17.92 -0.89 4.10
N ASN A 89 -17.58 -1.17 5.35
CA ASN A 89 -18.52 -1.52 6.40
C ASN A 89 -19.47 -2.68 6.01
N GLY A 90 -18.93 -3.69 5.31
CA GLY A 90 -19.67 -4.84 4.78
C GLY A 90 -20.54 -4.55 3.54
N GLY A 91 -20.85 -3.29 3.24
CA GLY A 91 -21.59 -2.87 2.04
C GLY A 91 -20.71 -2.77 0.80
N LEU A 92 -21.28 -2.99 -0.39
CA LEU A 92 -20.54 -2.81 -1.65
C LEU A 92 -20.21 -1.33 -1.87
N ALA A 93 -18.92 -1.01 -1.94
CA ALA A 93 -18.42 0.32 -2.24
C ALA A 93 -18.15 0.44 -3.75
N ARG A 94 -19.12 1.01 -4.47
CA ARG A 94 -19.01 1.24 -5.92
C ARG A 94 -18.12 2.46 -6.21
N ALA A 95 -16.84 2.34 -5.88
CA ALA A 95 -15.85 3.39 -6.02
C ALA A 95 -15.30 3.47 -7.46
N ARG A 96 -14.83 4.64 -7.87
CA ARG A 96 -13.96 4.80 -9.04
C ARG A 96 -12.51 4.61 -8.64
N ARG A 97 -12.15 5.00 -7.42
CA ARG A 97 -10.79 5.00 -6.91
C ARG A 97 -10.76 4.58 -5.45
N LEU A 98 -9.79 3.73 -5.12
CA LEU A 98 -9.36 3.45 -3.76
C LEU A 98 -7.87 3.74 -3.66
N MET A 99 -7.49 4.57 -2.69
CA MET A 99 -6.10 4.88 -2.37
C MET A 99 -5.80 4.45 -0.95
N LEU A 100 -4.66 3.79 -0.75
CA LEU A 100 -4.15 3.40 0.56
C LEU A 100 -2.67 3.75 0.64
N ASP A 101 -2.25 4.20 1.81
CA ASP A 101 -0.89 4.60 2.12
C ASP A 101 -0.55 3.98 3.48
N ALA A 102 0.53 3.19 3.53
CA ALA A 102 1.00 2.61 4.80
C ALA A 102 1.62 3.67 5.73
N GLY A 103 1.87 4.89 5.23
CA GLY A 103 2.18 6.06 6.03
C GLY A 103 3.46 5.95 6.85
N VAL A 104 4.43 5.13 6.42
CA VAL A 104 5.69 4.95 7.15
C VAL A 104 6.65 6.11 6.87
N SER A 105 7.08 6.80 7.92
CA SER A 105 8.17 7.77 7.86
C SER A 105 9.50 7.08 8.12
N VAL A 106 10.51 7.38 7.31
CA VAL A 106 11.84 6.76 7.39
C VAL A 106 12.92 7.82 7.47
N VAL A 107 13.82 7.66 8.42
CA VAL A 107 14.97 8.54 8.65
C VAL A 107 16.28 7.79 8.43
N LEU A 108 17.30 8.52 8.00
CA LEU A 108 18.69 8.08 7.98
C LEU A 108 19.37 8.84 9.12
N PRO A 109 19.68 8.19 10.26
CA PRO A 109 20.29 8.88 11.39
C PRO A 109 21.69 9.39 11.02
N ASP A 110 22.01 10.63 11.38
CA ASP A 110 23.35 11.18 11.18
C ASP A 110 24.35 10.43 12.08
N ASN A 111 25.44 9.94 11.48
CA ASN A 111 26.50 9.24 12.20
C ASN A 111 27.87 9.61 11.61
N PRO A 112 28.64 10.52 12.25
CA PRO A 112 29.94 10.96 11.74
C PRO A 112 31.01 9.85 11.75
N GLU A 113 30.80 8.77 12.49
CA GLU A 113 31.71 7.61 12.53
C GLU A 113 31.43 6.61 11.40
N ALA A 114 30.27 6.70 10.76
CA ALA A 114 29.93 5.87 9.61
C ALA A 114 30.65 6.37 8.34
N ALA A 115 31.02 5.45 7.44
CA ALA A 115 31.75 5.78 6.22
C ALA A 115 31.06 6.82 5.33
N GLU A 116 29.73 6.82 5.32
CA GLU A 116 28.90 7.73 4.53
C GLU A 116 28.35 8.92 5.37
N GLY A 117 28.71 9.01 6.64
CA GLY A 117 28.23 10.05 7.56
C GLY A 117 26.81 9.83 8.10
N TYR A 118 26.19 8.68 7.82
CA TYR A 118 24.85 8.31 8.31
C TYR A 118 24.69 6.79 8.44
N ASP A 119 23.78 6.38 9.32
CA ASP A 119 23.44 4.99 9.62
C ASP A 119 22.33 4.43 8.70
N PRO A 120 22.11 3.10 8.68
CA PRO A 120 21.02 2.49 7.93
C PRO A 120 19.65 3.11 8.24
N ALA A 121 18.77 3.07 7.25
CA ALA A 121 17.44 3.65 7.37
C ALA A 121 16.62 2.97 8.48
N ILE A 122 15.91 3.78 9.28
CA ILE A 122 15.06 3.33 10.38
C ILE A 122 13.65 3.92 10.21
N PRO A 123 12.58 3.12 10.34
CA PRO A 123 11.22 3.65 10.39
C PRO A 123 11.02 4.40 11.73
N SER A 124 10.59 5.66 11.67
CA SER A 124 10.42 6.51 12.85
C SER A 124 8.98 6.57 13.33
N GLU A 125 8.03 6.62 12.38
CA GLU A 125 6.61 6.83 12.65
C GLU A 125 5.78 6.12 11.58
N ARG A 126 4.52 5.84 11.91
CA ARG A 126 3.56 5.22 10.99
C ARG A 126 2.17 5.82 11.20
N ASP A 127 1.62 6.40 10.14
CA ASP A 127 0.25 6.95 10.11
C ASP A 127 -0.46 6.50 8.82
N SER A 128 -0.97 5.27 8.83
CA SER A 128 -1.61 4.71 7.64
C SER A 128 -2.96 5.36 7.39
N ARG A 129 -3.20 5.68 6.12
CA ARG A 129 -4.35 6.48 5.69
C ARG A 129 -4.82 6.07 4.31
N GLY A 130 -5.98 6.55 3.92
CA GLY A 130 -6.51 6.28 2.60
C GLY A 130 -7.70 7.12 2.22
N SER A 131 -8.22 6.88 1.02
CA SER A 131 -9.46 7.49 0.55
C SER A 131 -10.20 6.58 -0.43
N ILE A 132 -11.53 6.70 -0.43
CA ILE A 132 -12.41 5.99 -1.36
C ILE A 132 -13.55 6.90 -1.79
N ASP A 133 -14.01 6.76 -3.04
CA ASP A 133 -15.05 7.59 -3.64
C ASP A 133 -16.31 6.81 -4.10
N PRO A 134 -16.99 6.07 -3.21
CA PRO A 134 -18.18 5.31 -3.55
C PRO A 134 -19.31 6.21 -4.05
N LEU A 135 -20.11 5.65 -4.95
CA LEU A 135 -21.43 6.22 -5.25
C LEU A 135 -22.28 6.28 -3.97
N MET A 136 -23.02 7.37 -3.82
CA MET A 136 -23.95 7.53 -2.73
C MET A 136 -25.12 6.55 -2.90
N SER A 137 -25.44 5.81 -1.83
CA SER A 137 -26.57 4.89 -1.81
C SER A 137 -27.44 5.17 -0.59
N THR A 138 -28.75 5.24 -0.78
CA THR A 138 -29.70 5.48 0.32
C THR A 138 -29.59 4.42 1.42
N THR A 139 -29.18 3.19 1.08
CA THR A 139 -29.03 2.09 2.02
C THR A 139 -27.78 2.22 2.90
N THR A 140 -26.65 2.66 2.36
CA THR A 140 -25.36 2.68 3.09
C THR A 140 -24.94 4.05 3.58
N SER A 141 -25.45 5.14 2.99
CA SER A 141 -24.99 6.50 3.30
C SER A 141 -25.25 6.90 4.75
N VAL A 142 -26.42 6.52 5.30
CA VAL A 142 -26.77 6.81 6.71
C VAL A 142 -25.88 6.04 7.67
N ALA A 143 -25.58 4.78 7.38
CA ALA A 143 -24.71 3.94 8.21
C ALA A 143 -23.27 4.49 8.23
N ILE A 144 -22.74 4.89 7.08
CA ILE A 144 -21.40 5.49 6.96
C ILE A 144 -21.35 6.83 7.69
N PHE A 145 -22.36 7.69 7.54
CA PHE A 145 -22.40 8.97 8.25
C PHE A 145 -22.51 8.80 9.77
N ASN A 146 -23.31 7.84 10.24
CA ASN A 146 -23.38 7.51 11.66
C ASN A 146 -22.04 6.98 12.20
N ALA A 147 -21.37 6.10 11.44
CA ALA A 147 -20.04 5.62 11.79
C ALA A 147 -19.03 6.77 11.87
N PHE A 148 -19.06 7.70 10.91
CA PHE A 148 -18.23 8.90 10.93
C PHE A 148 -18.51 9.77 12.17
N ARG A 149 -19.78 10.09 12.45
CA ARG A 149 -20.19 10.92 13.59
C ARG A 149 -19.78 10.32 14.95
N LEU A 150 -19.81 8.99 15.05
CA LEU A 150 -19.47 8.26 16.28
C LEU A 150 -18.00 7.83 16.35
N GLY A 151 -17.20 8.08 15.31
CA GLY A 151 -15.82 7.59 15.22
C GLY A 151 -15.73 6.05 15.18
N THR A 152 -16.78 5.37 14.74
CA THR A 152 -16.85 3.91 14.68
C THR A 152 -15.94 3.40 13.55
N PRO A 153 -15.00 2.48 13.83
CA PRO A 153 -14.18 1.87 12.79
C PRO A 153 -15.03 1.01 11.84
N MET A 154 -14.71 1.07 10.54
CA MET A 154 -15.37 0.33 9.49
C MET A 154 -14.37 -0.59 8.80
N PRO A 155 -14.70 -1.87 8.55
CA PRO A 155 -13.84 -2.74 7.75
C PRO A 155 -13.87 -2.31 6.28
N LEU A 156 -12.68 -2.23 5.68
CA LEU A 156 -12.46 -1.94 4.26
C LEU A 156 -11.77 -3.15 3.61
N MET A 157 -12.24 -3.52 2.42
CA MET A 157 -11.67 -4.63 1.64
C MET A 157 -11.76 -4.33 0.15
N ALA A 158 -10.69 -4.60 -0.59
CA ALA A 158 -10.72 -4.62 -2.05
C ALA A 158 -9.98 -5.84 -2.61
N VAL A 159 -10.61 -6.53 -3.56
CA VAL A 159 -10.02 -7.66 -4.30
C VAL A 159 -9.73 -7.21 -5.72
N VAL A 160 -8.53 -7.49 -6.20
CA VAL A 160 -8.04 -7.13 -7.53
C VAL A 160 -7.64 -8.39 -8.27
N GLY A 161 -8.13 -8.54 -9.51
CA GLY A 161 -7.94 -9.74 -10.31
C GLY A 161 -8.85 -10.91 -9.90
N SER A 162 -8.90 -11.93 -10.75
CA SER A 162 -9.72 -13.14 -10.56
C SER A 162 -8.96 -14.44 -10.78
N THR A 163 -7.81 -14.39 -11.46
CA THR A 163 -6.96 -15.54 -11.75
C THR A 163 -6.03 -15.85 -10.57
N ALA A 164 -6.00 -17.11 -10.11
CA ALA A 164 -5.09 -17.53 -9.04
C ALA A 164 -3.63 -17.25 -9.39
N GLY A 165 -2.86 -16.71 -8.45
CA GLY A 165 -1.48 -16.27 -8.66
C GLY A 165 -1.35 -14.89 -9.32
N ASN A 166 -2.41 -14.37 -9.94
CA ASN A 166 -2.51 -13.02 -10.50
C ASN A 166 -3.73 -12.27 -9.94
N ARG A 167 -3.88 -12.34 -8.62
CA ARG A 167 -4.89 -11.62 -7.84
C ARG A 167 -4.34 -11.33 -6.45
N PHE A 168 -4.84 -10.25 -5.85
CA PHE A 168 -4.54 -9.93 -4.47
C PHE A 168 -5.75 -9.29 -3.79
N ILE A 169 -5.71 -9.31 -2.47
CA ILE A 169 -6.67 -8.64 -1.61
C ILE A 169 -5.92 -7.65 -0.74
N VAL A 170 -6.52 -6.48 -0.55
CA VAL A 170 -6.14 -5.54 0.49
C VAL A 170 -7.28 -5.44 1.49
N THR A 171 -6.95 -5.47 2.78
CA THR A 171 -7.93 -5.30 3.86
C THR A 171 -7.40 -4.35 4.92
N ALA A 172 -8.24 -3.43 5.37
CA ALA A 172 -8.01 -2.64 6.56
C ALA A 172 -9.19 -2.90 7.52
N PRO A 173 -8.99 -3.65 8.62
CA PRO A 173 -10.09 -4.08 9.48
C PRO A 173 -10.75 -2.92 10.24
N ALA A 174 -10.02 -1.84 10.49
CA ALA A 174 -10.46 -0.71 11.29
C ALA A 174 -10.16 0.64 10.60
N ALA A 175 -10.89 0.96 9.52
CA ALA A 175 -10.81 2.26 8.87
C ALA A 175 -11.80 3.24 9.52
N LYS A 176 -11.30 4.30 10.16
CA LYS A 176 -12.12 5.39 10.70
C LYS A 176 -12.19 6.53 9.69
N ALA A 177 -13.40 6.96 9.37
CA ALA A 177 -13.56 8.11 8.47
C ALA A 177 -13.07 9.39 9.16
N THR A 178 -12.24 10.16 8.47
CA THR A 178 -11.72 11.47 8.92
C THR A 178 -12.39 12.62 8.16
N ALA A 179 -12.88 12.33 6.96
CA ALA A 179 -13.64 13.27 6.15
C ALA A 179 -14.73 12.54 5.37
N LEU A 180 -15.88 13.18 5.22
CA LEU A 180 -17.00 12.69 4.41
C LEU A 180 -17.54 13.86 3.61
N ARG A 181 -17.29 13.86 2.30
CA ARG A 181 -17.56 14.98 1.39
C ARG A 181 -18.52 14.53 0.29
N PRO A 182 -19.80 14.97 0.34
CA PRO A 182 -20.72 14.75 -0.76
C PRO A 182 -20.25 15.48 -2.02
N GLY A 183 -20.46 14.86 -3.19
CA GLY A 183 -20.13 15.43 -4.48
C GLY A 183 -20.95 14.80 -5.60
N ALA A 184 -20.60 15.13 -6.84
CA ALA A 184 -21.23 14.55 -8.02
C ALA A 184 -20.15 14.09 -9.02
N ARG A 185 -20.38 12.94 -9.66
CA ARG A 185 -19.57 12.39 -10.74
C ARG A 185 -20.49 11.95 -11.87
N ASP A 186 -20.32 12.55 -13.04
CA ASP A 186 -21.13 12.25 -14.23
C ASP A 186 -22.65 12.35 -13.97
N GLY A 187 -23.06 13.30 -13.13
CA GLY A 187 -24.46 13.49 -12.72
C GLY A 187 -24.96 12.53 -11.63
N LEU A 188 -24.14 11.59 -11.16
CA LEU A 188 -24.45 10.70 -10.05
C LEU A 188 -23.86 11.24 -8.73
N GLY A 189 -24.62 11.13 -7.65
CA GLY A 189 -24.13 11.47 -6.31
C GLY A 189 -23.00 10.55 -5.89
N GLN A 190 -21.90 11.13 -5.40
CA GLN A 190 -20.78 10.40 -4.81
C GLN A 190 -20.48 10.91 -3.41
N MET A 191 -19.72 10.11 -2.67
CA MET A 191 -19.21 10.48 -1.36
C MET A 191 -17.71 10.20 -1.36
N ASP A 192 -16.91 11.26 -1.28
CA ASP A 192 -15.46 11.14 -1.06
C ASP A 192 -15.22 10.97 0.44
N ILE A 193 -14.58 9.87 0.80
CA ILE A 193 -14.35 9.49 2.19
C ILE A 193 -12.85 9.33 2.40
N GLY A 194 -12.29 10.15 3.29
CA GLY A 194 -10.93 9.97 3.80
C GLY A 194 -10.93 9.09 5.04
N PHE A 195 -9.90 8.27 5.22
CA PHE A 195 -9.74 7.40 6.37
C PHE A 195 -8.37 7.52 7.03
N GLN A 196 -8.37 7.27 8.32
CA GLN A 196 -7.21 6.84 9.09
C GLN A 196 -7.42 5.38 9.51
N LEU A 197 -6.36 4.58 9.52
CA LEU A 197 -6.44 3.15 9.81
C LEU A 197 -5.91 2.89 11.24
N ASP A 198 -6.79 2.39 12.12
CA ASP A 198 -6.52 2.29 13.57
C ASP A 198 -6.36 0.83 14.04
N GLY A 199 -5.77 -0.02 13.21
CA GLY A 199 -5.49 -1.41 13.61
C GLY A 199 -4.40 -1.48 14.68
N ALA A 200 -4.62 -2.33 15.69
CA ALA A 200 -3.60 -2.61 16.70
C ALA A 200 -2.43 -3.36 16.06
N ASP A 201 -1.25 -2.74 16.06
CA ASP A 201 0.00 -3.18 15.42
C ASP A 201 -0.05 -3.27 13.88
N ALA A 202 -1.03 -3.98 13.32
CA ALA A 202 -1.27 -4.11 11.89
C ALA A 202 -2.65 -3.55 11.51
N ASP A 203 -2.65 -2.48 10.72
CA ASP A 203 -3.83 -1.75 10.29
C ASP A 203 -4.20 -1.98 8.82
N LEU A 204 -3.25 -2.51 8.05
CA LEU A 204 -3.38 -2.73 6.63
C LEU A 204 -2.72 -4.06 6.25
N PHE A 205 -3.47 -4.90 5.54
CA PHE A 205 -2.98 -6.21 5.11
C PHE A 205 -3.06 -6.33 3.60
N LEU A 206 -2.02 -6.92 3.01
CA LEU A 206 -1.95 -7.26 1.60
C LEU A 206 -1.73 -8.76 1.48
N ALA A 207 -2.59 -9.46 0.74
CA ALA A 207 -2.43 -10.89 0.51
C ALA A 207 -2.57 -11.30 -0.94
N GLN A 208 -1.69 -12.20 -1.40
CA GLN A 208 -1.70 -12.80 -2.74
C GLN A 208 -2.10 -14.28 -2.66
N PHE A 209 -2.96 -14.74 -3.58
CA PHE A 209 -3.54 -16.10 -3.58
C PHE A 209 -4.11 -16.53 -4.95
#